data_AF-A0A0F3GXI0-F1
#
_entry.id   AF-A0A0F3GXI0-F1
#
_cell.length_a   1.000
_cell.length_b   1.000
_cell.length_c   1.000
_cell.angle_alpha   90.00
_cell.angle_beta   90.00
_cell.angle_gamma   90.00
#
_symmetry.space_group_name_H-M   'P 1'
#
loop_
_entity.id
_entity.type
_entity.pdbx_description
1 polymer ?
#
loop_
_entity_poly.entity_id
_entity_poly.type
_entity_poly.pdbx_seq_one_letter_code
_entity_poly.pdbx_strand_id
1 'polypeptide(L)' 'MELDTGDRVFLERLIRRKRYFLVFSILSTVMGIGMLLYHLAGRDLNGVRFVLIVFILLLGRSNLRQYRVSAMLERLRLID' A
#
# COMPACT_ATOMS: atom_id res chain seq x y z
N MET A 1 -18.62 11.92 -20.18
CA MET A 1 -17.19 12.28 -19.99
C MET A 1 -16.39 11.27 -20.78
N GLU A 2 -15.97 11.64 -21.99
CA GLU A 2 -15.11 10.80 -22.81
C GLU A 2 -13.76 10.66 -22.09
N LEU A 3 -13.54 9.49 -21.50
CA LEU A 3 -12.24 9.12 -20.95
C LEU A 3 -11.25 9.07 -22.11
N ASP A 4 -10.35 10.06 -22.13
CA ASP A 4 -9.25 10.16 -23.07
C ASP A 4 -8.50 8.82 -23.16
N THR A 5 -8.09 8.43 -24.36
CA THR A 5 -7.50 7.10 -24.61
C THR A 5 -6.25 6.85 -23.75
N GLY A 6 -5.56 7.92 -23.32
CA GLY A 6 -4.48 7.85 -22.33
C GLY A 6 -4.94 7.32 -20.96
N ASP A 7 -6.06 7.82 -20.43
CA ASP A 7 -6.56 7.48 -19.10
C ASP A 7 -6.94 6.01 -18.98
N ARG A 8 -7.49 5.43 -20.05
CA ARG A 8 -7.84 4.00 -20.11
C ARG A 8 -6.60 3.10 -20.01
N VAL A 9 -5.51 3.47 -20.68
CA VAL A 9 -4.25 2.72 -20.65
C VAL A 9 -3.57 2.86 -19.29
N PHE A 10 -3.64 4.04 -18.65
CA PHE A 10 -3.17 4.23 -17.28
C PHE A 10 -3.97 3.40 -16.27
N LEU A 11 -5.31 3.41 -16.37
CA LEU A 11 -6.20 2.60 -15.55
C LEU A 11 -5.89 1.10 -15.68
N GLU A 12 -5.70 0.62 -16.90
CA GLU A 12 -5.44 -0.78 -17.16
C GLU A 12 -4.07 -1.24 -16.60
N ARG A 13 -3.04 -0.39 -16.71
CA ARG A 13 -1.74 -0.63 -16.05
C ARG A 13 -1.87 -0.62 -14.53
N LEU A 14 -2.69 0.27 -13.97
CA LEU A 14 -2.94 0.37 -12.53
C LEU A 14 -3.62 -0.91 -12.01
N ILE A 15 -4.66 -1.38 -12.70
CA ILE A 15 -5.38 -2.61 -12.39
C ILE A 15 -4.43 -3.82 -12.47
N ARG A 16 -3.57 -3.88 -13.49
CA ARG A 16 -2.58 -4.98 -13.63
C ARG A 16 -1.58 -4.99 -12.46
N ARG A 17 -1.22 -3.82 -11.91
CA ARG A 17 -0.25 -3.68 -10.80
C ARG A 17 -0.88 -3.73 -9.40
N LYS A 18 -2.20 -3.80 -9.29
CA LYS A 18 -2.99 -4.04 -8.06
C LYS A 18 -2.32 -5.05 -7.10
N ARG A 19 -1.88 -6.19 -7.65
CA ARG A 19 -1.31 -7.29 -6.86
C ARG A 19 0.03 -6.89 -6.20
N TYR A 20 0.83 -6.07 -6.86
CA TYR A 20 2.08 -5.55 -6.28
C TYR A 20 1.81 -4.61 -5.11
N PHE A 21 0.83 -3.71 -5.20
CA PHE A 21 0.47 -2.82 -4.09
C PHE A 21 0.07 -3.59 -2.83
N LEU A 22 -0.68 -4.69 -2.99
CA LEU A 22 -1.07 -5.54 -1.88
C LEU A 22 0.13 -6.28 -1.28
N VAL A 23 1.01 -6.85 -2.12
CA VAL A 23 2.24 -7.51 -1.66
C VAL A 23 3.16 -6.53 -0.92
N PHE A 24 3.41 -5.35 -1.47
CA PHE A 24 4.21 -4.31 -0.81
C PHE A 24 3.58 -3.85 0.50
N SER A 25 2.25 -3.75 0.58
CA SER A 25 1.54 -3.39 1.82
C SER A 25 1.70 -4.45 2.90
N ILE A 26 1.58 -5.74 2.55
CA ILE A 26 1.80 -6.85 3.50
C ILE A 26 3.25 -6.88 3.95
N LEU A 27 4.21 -6.81 3.02
CA LEU A 27 5.64 -6.85 3.35
C LEU A 27 6.05 -5.70 4.27
N SER A 28 5.63 -4.46 3.96
CA SER A 28 5.91 -3.30 4.81
C SER A 28 5.25 -3.42 6.18
N THR A 29 4.03 -3.95 6.25
CA THR A 29 3.35 -4.16 7.54
C THR A 29 4.04 -5.23 8.38
N VAL A 30 4.43 -6.36 7.78
CA VAL A 30 5.17 -7.43 8.46
C VAL A 30 6.54 -6.93 8.93
N MET A 31 7.27 -6.19 8.09
CA MET A 31 8.54 -5.56 8.48
C MET A 31 8.36 -4.56 9.62
N GLY A 32 7.36 -3.68 9.54
CA GLY A 32 7.08 -2.69 10.56
C GLY A 32 6.72 -3.32 11.91
N ILE A 33 5.84 -4.32 11.91
CA ILE A 33 5.47 -5.06 13.12
C ILE A 33 6.66 -5.86 13.68
N GLY A 34 7.43 -6.52 12.82
CA GLY A 34 8.61 -7.28 13.23
C GLY A 34 9.67 -6.38 13.88
N MET A 35 9.95 -5.22 13.29
CA MET A 35 10.85 -4.23 13.88
C MET A 35 10.32 -3.67 15.20
N LEU A 36 9.01 -3.43 15.30
CA LEU A 36 8.37 -2.95 16.53
C LEU A 36 8.51 -3.96 17.66
N LEU A 37 8.17 -5.23 17.42
CA LEU A 37 8.28 -6.30 18.40
C LEU A 37 9.74 -6.53 18.83
N TYR A 38 10.67 -6.51 17.89
CA TYR A 38 12.09 -6.68 18.17
C TYR A 38 12.63 -5.56 19.08
N HIS A 39 12.34 -4.30 18.76
CA HIS A 39 12.80 -3.16 19.57
C HIS A 39 12.06 -3.04 20.90
N LEU A 40 10.79 -3.46 20.95
CA LEU A 40 10.01 -3.49 22.18
C LEU A 40 10.53 -4.55 23.15
N ALA A 41 10.86 -5.75 22.64
CA ALA A 41 11.47 -6.83 23.44
C ALA A 41 12.86 -6.44 23.96
N GLY A 42 13.66 -5.74 23.14
CA GLY A 42 14.98 -5.23 23.54
C GLY A 42 14.95 -3.97 24.41
N ARG A 43 13.78 -3.35 24.65
CA ARG A 43 13.63 -2.02 25.28
C ARG A 43 14.52 -0.91 24.67
N ASP A 44 14.91 -1.07 23.41
CA ASP A 44 15.81 -0.19 22.66
C ASP A 44 15.03 0.74 21.69
N LEU A 45 13.82 1.12 22.10
CA LEU A 45 12.94 2.01 21.35
C LEU A 45 13.39 3.45 21.49
N ASN A 46 14.30 3.88 20.61
CA ASN A 46 14.65 5.28 20.44
C ASN A 46 13.59 6.00 19.58
N GLY A 47 13.34 7.30 19.86
CA GLY A 47 12.28 8.08 19.20
C GLY A 47 12.39 8.10 17.67
N VAL A 48 13.60 8.16 17.13
CA VAL A 48 13.87 8.10 15.68
C VAL A 48 13.44 6.76 15.08
N ARG A 49 13.71 5.65 15.78
CA ARG A 49 13.35 4.30 15.31
C ARG A 49 11.84 4.10 15.35
N PHE A 50 11.18 4.62 16.38
CA PHE A 50 9.71 4.61 16.45
C PHE A 50 9.09 5.36 15.26
N VAL A 51 9.58 6.55 14.93
CA VAL A 51 9.12 7.32 13.77
C VAL A 51 9.34 6.54 12.46
N LEU A 52 10.50 5.91 12.28
CA LEU A 52 10.76 5.08 11.09
C LEU A 52 9.78 3.90 10.97
N ILE A 53 9.52 3.20 12.08
CA ILE A 53 8.56 2.09 12.11
C ILE A 53 7.16 2.58 11.74
N VAL A 54 6.72 3.71 12.31
CA VAL A 54 5.44 4.33 11.97
C VAL A 54 5.39 4.74 10.50
N PHE A 55 6.48 5.30 9.95
CA PHE A 55 6.58 5.63 8.53
C PHE A 55 6.42 4.40 7.63
N ILE A 56 7.04 3.28 7.98
CA ILE A 56 6.92 2.01 7.25
C ILE A 56 5.47 1.50 7.30
N LEU A 57 4.81 1.58 8.47
CA LEU A 57 3.40 1.21 8.63
C LEU A 57 2.47 2.12 7.82
N LEU A 58 2.73 3.44 7.81
CA LEU A 58 1.97 4.41 7.02
C LEU A 58 2.15 4.19 5.52
N LEU A 59 3.35 3.83 5.07
CA LEU A 59 3.62 3.44 3.69
C LEU A 59 2.80 2.20 3.31
N GLY A 60 2.76 1.20 4.19
CA GLY A 60 1.91 0.02 4.01
C GLY A 60 0.43 0.38 3.90
N ARG A 61 -0.07 1.28 4.76
CA ARG A 61 -1.45 1.79 4.69
C ARG A 61 -1.72 2.55 3.39
N SER A 62 -0.78 3.35 2.91
CA SER A 62 -0.90 4.10 1.66
C SER A 62 -1.04 3.14 0.46
N ASN A 63 -0.22 2.10 0.41
CA ASN A 63 -0.30 1.05 -0.60
C ASN A 63 -1.63 0.27 -0.54
N LEU A 64 -2.13 0.01 0.67
CA LEU A 64 -3.46 -0.59 0.90
C LEU A 64 -4.60 0.30 0.37
N ARG A 65 -4.47 1.62 0.52
CA ARG A 65 -5.42 2.59 -0.02
C ARG A 65 -5.41 2.58 -1.54
N GLN A 66 -4.23 2.57 -2.17
CA GLN A 66 -4.09 2.45 -3.63
C GLN A 66 -4.66 1.14 -4.15
N TYR A 67 -4.50 0.04 -3.42
CA TYR A 67 -5.16 -1.23 -3.72
C TYR A 67 -6.69 -1.11 -3.71
N ARG A 68 -7.27 -0.51 -2.66
CA ARG A 68 -8.75 -0.32 -2.59
C ARG A 68 -9.27 0.55 -3.72
N VAL A 69 -8.59 1.65 -4.04
CA VAL A 69 -8.97 2.52 -5.16
C VAL A 69 -8.91 1.76 -6.48
N SER A 70 -7.82 1.02 -6.72
CA SER A 70 -7.67 0.20 -7.93
C SER A 70 -8.74 -0.89 -8.04
N ALA A 71 -9.09 -1.54 -6.92
CA ALA A 71 -10.13 -2.56 -6.87
C ALA A 71 -11.54 -1.96 -7.08
N MET A 72 -11.78 -0.74 -6.60
CA MET A 72 -13.04 -0.03 -6.84
C MET A 72 -13.18 0.36 -8.32
N LEU A 73 -12.10 0.84 -8.94
CA LEU A 73 -12.05 1.14 -10.38
C LEU A 73 -12.25 -0.11 -11.25
N GLU A 74 -11.67 -1.24 -10.86
CA GLU A 74 -11.89 -2.53 -11.52
C GLU A 74 -13.35 -2.98 -11.44
N ARG A 75 -14.02 -2.78 -10.29
CA ARG A 75 -15.46 -3.05 -10.15
C ARG A 75 -16.32 -2.12 -11.00
N LEU A 76 -15.99 -0.84 -11.08
CA LEU A 76 -16.69 0.12 -11.93
C LEU A 76 -16.56 -0.26 -13.42
N ARG A 77 -15.36 -0.66 -13.87
CA ARG A 77 -15.13 -1.14 -15.24
C ARG A 77 -15.89 -2.42 -15.58
N LEU A 78 -16.24 -3.25 -14.58
CA LEU A 78 -17.03 -4.48 -14.78
C LEU A 78 -18.55 -4.24 -14.80
N ILE A 79 -19.00 -3.01 -14.48
CA ILE A 79 -20.42 -2.62 -14.46
C ILE A 79 -20.81 -1.87 -15.75
N ASP A 80 -19.86 -1.23 -16.42
CA ASP A 80 -19.98 -0.68 -17.80
C ASP A 80 -19.80 -1.80 -18.86
#